data_AF-A0A7C1Y5W4-F1
#
_entry.id   AF-A0A7C1Y5W4-F1
#
_cell.length_a   1.000
_cell.length_b   1.000
_cell.length_c   1.000
_cell.angle_alpha   90.00
_cell.angle_beta   90.00
_cell.angle_gamma   90.00
#
_symmetry.space_group_name_H-M   'P 1'
#
loop_
_entity.id
_entity.type
_entity.pdbx_description
1 polymer ?
#
loop_
_entity_poly.entity_id
_entity_poly.type
_entity_poly.pdbx_seq_one_letter_code
_entity_poly.pdbx_strand_id
1 'polypeptide(L)'
;RCKQDGVWRICSAADFELAPEAFASFVRHALSHRESCVLRVAPCALPFREANMKKFELMSQRLAEKSADEAERLRTRLQGIAFAATAADVAAQVSETLGGASREEGMIWPHWVGGRHYLAGGEAGETVPAELLTPELIRFGYVERRREERYLAETAVEVLTGGKRIKGRTRDISTHGLAVLCDETLDLEVGSEIEVALVSLQKKRPSLNLMAVPYRVVKIDHGSVTALMLERLRNSDGRRIDEFFVELINKNRGKLAVDVGDTLGATLSRAYESLIARNLTSIPFFIAREERGKGQLHRVAVPEEPVDFSEFFRAPSGSHDFSWLTDPRLVDVLYRRIGDMARQAEEEKIRPEPLELEAYLYWGKDPDSGIDVLYAGVEHGFNSAEEKAAFVQRALAAPRHRFVKLMATYTLELNRLEFDNTIELLRTESRPRATQLQDEVSAIIGYGELIDITSLVESRFR
;
A
#
# COMPACT_ATOMS: atom_id res chain seq x y z
N ARG A 1 17.79 13.57 -0.35
CA ARG A 1 18.28 13.41 -1.75
C ARG A 1 19.35 14.45 -2.03
N CYS A 2 20.37 14.04 -2.77
CA CYS A 2 21.59 14.81 -3.03
C CYS A 2 21.85 14.80 -4.55
N LYS A 3 22.20 15.95 -5.14
CA LYS A 3 22.50 16.04 -6.59
C LYS A 3 23.99 15.79 -6.82
N GLN A 4 24.33 14.69 -7.49
CA GLN A 4 25.70 14.34 -7.91
C GLN A 4 25.72 14.16 -9.42
N ASP A 5 26.66 14.82 -10.12
CA ASP A 5 26.81 14.74 -11.59
C ASP A 5 25.54 15.07 -12.38
N GLY A 6 24.70 15.97 -11.85
CA GLY A 6 23.43 16.32 -12.49
C GLY A 6 22.26 15.39 -12.13
N VAL A 7 22.51 14.27 -11.46
CA VAL A 7 21.51 13.25 -11.11
C VAL A 7 21.19 13.31 -9.61
N TRP A 8 19.89 13.29 -9.28
CA TRP A 8 19.44 13.16 -7.90
C TRP A 8 19.60 11.72 -7.43
N ARG A 9 20.28 11.52 -6.30
CA ARG A 9 20.43 10.21 -5.66
C ARG A 9 19.93 10.26 -4.22
N ILE A 10 19.50 9.12 -3.71
CA ILE A 10 19.19 8.95 -2.29
C ILE A 10 20.52 8.66 -1.58
N CYS A 11 20.80 9.47 -0.56
CA CYS A 11 21.89 9.31 0.37
C CYS A 11 21.24 8.74 1.67
N SER A 12 21.65 7.57 2.17
CA SER A 12 21.02 6.92 3.34
C SER A 12 22.04 6.30 4.31
N ALA A 13 21.69 6.23 5.59
CA ALA A 13 22.42 5.49 6.61
C ALA A 13 21.43 4.94 7.65
N ALA A 14 21.80 3.88 8.36
CA ALA A 14 21.03 3.23 9.41
C ALA A 14 21.68 3.37 10.79
N ASP A 15 20.88 3.17 11.84
CA ASP A 15 21.27 3.34 13.24
C ASP A 15 22.30 2.31 13.72
N PHE A 16 22.36 1.14 13.10
CA PHE A 16 23.37 0.11 13.39
C PHE A 16 24.71 0.33 12.67
N GLU A 17 24.78 1.29 11.73
CA GLU A 17 26.01 1.58 10.97
C GLU A 17 26.89 2.62 11.69
N LEU A 18 26.32 3.37 12.64
CA LEU A 18 26.95 4.49 13.33
C LEU A 18 26.79 4.35 14.84
N ALA A 19 27.75 4.89 15.61
CA ALA A 19 27.56 5.03 17.05
C ALA A 19 26.37 5.99 17.34
N PRO A 20 25.62 5.82 18.45
CA PRO A 20 24.39 6.59 18.69
C PRO A 20 24.52 8.11 18.56
N GLU A 21 25.60 8.69 19.08
CA GLU A 21 25.87 10.14 18.99
C GLU A 21 26.18 10.60 17.55
N ALA A 22 26.91 9.77 16.81
CA ALA A 22 27.22 9.99 15.40
C ALA A 22 25.95 9.87 14.54
N PHE A 23 25.10 8.88 14.82
CA PHE A 23 23.81 8.72 14.14
C PHE A 23 22.89 9.91 14.39
N ALA A 24 22.77 10.38 15.64
CA ALA A 24 21.97 11.56 15.96
C ALA A 24 22.46 12.81 15.18
N SER A 25 23.77 12.98 15.05
CA SER A 25 24.38 14.09 14.30
C SER A 25 24.17 13.94 12.78
N PHE A 26 24.28 12.73 12.23
CA PHE A 26 23.89 12.43 10.85
C PHE A 26 22.43 12.78 10.59
N VAL A 27 21.51 12.41 11.49
CA VAL A 27 20.09 12.72 11.35
C VAL A 27 19.85 14.23 11.35
N ARG A 28 20.48 14.99 12.25
CA ARG A 28 20.40 16.47 12.23
C ARG A 28 20.90 17.06 10.91
N HIS A 29 21.99 16.51 10.37
CA HIS A 29 22.53 16.89 9.07
C HIS A 29 21.57 16.55 7.93
N ALA A 30 20.99 15.35 7.92
CA ALA A 30 20.01 14.92 6.93
C ALA A 30 18.77 15.84 6.95
N LEU A 31 18.22 16.13 8.13
CA LEU A 31 17.07 17.02 8.33
C LEU A 31 17.33 18.47 7.89
N SER A 32 18.59 18.90 7.76
CA SER A 32 18.93 20.22 7.23
C SER A 32 18.73 20.34 5.71
N HIS A 33 18.52 19.21 5.02
CA HIS A 33 18.30 19.17 3.58
C HIS A 33 16.80 19.27 3.27
N ARG A 34 16.47 19.98 2.18
CA ARG A 34 15.08 20.19 1.75
C ARG A 34 14.31 18.89 1.44
N GLU A 35 15.01 17.89 0.92
CA GLU A 35 14.44 16.58 0.61
C GLU A 35 15.03 15.52 1.54
N SER A 36 14.55 15.48 2.78
CA SER A 36 14.96 14.53 3.81
C SER A 36 13.77 13.74 4.34
N CYS A 37 14.03 12.53 4.83
CA CYS A 37 13.06 11.68 5.50
C CYS A 37 13.82 10.86 6.53
N VAL A 38 13.19 10.58 7.68
CA VAL A 38 13.73 9.67 8.70
C VAL A 38 12.74 8.55 8.83
N LEU A 39 13.15 7.33 8.45
CA LEU A 39 12.26 6.17 8.47
C LEU A 39 12.52 5.33 9.72
N ARG A 40 11.47 5.08 10.50
CA ARG A 40 11.49 4.02 11.50
C ARG A 40 11.01 2.74 10.84
N VAL A 41 11.86 1.71 10.81
CA VAL A 41 11.49 0.37 10.36
C VAL A 41 11.09 -0.45 11.59
N ALA A 42 9.81 -0.83 11.66
CA ALA A 42 9.26 -1.64 12.73
C ALA A 42 9.05 -3.07 12.21
N PRO A 43 9.87 -4.06 12.61
CA PRO A 43 9.61 -5.44 12.28
C PRO A 43 8.30 -5.90 12.94
N CYS A 44 7.55 -6.73 12.22
CA CYS A 44 6.32 -7.34 12.71
C CYS A 44 6.59 -8.28 13.89
N ALA A 45 5.52 -8.66 14.62
CA ALA A 45 5.60 -9.52 15.80
C ALA A 45 6.45 -10.78 15.57
N LEU A 46 7.27 -11.13 16.57
CA LEU A 46 8.03 -12.38 16.62
C LEU A 46 7.31 -13.38 17.54
N PRO A 47 7.07 -14.64 17.11
CA PRO A 47 7.44 -15.20 15.81
C PRO A 47 6.57 -14.66 14.66
N PHE A 48 7.19 -14.53 13.48
CA PHE A 48 6.50 -14.18 12.25
C PHE A 48 5.39 -15.19 11.95
N ARG A 49 4.25 -14.69 11.48
CA ARG A 49 3.11 -15.53 11.12
C ARG A 49 3.07 -15.72 9.62
N GLU A 50 3.29 -16.95 9.19
CA GLU A 50 3.25 -17.35 7.78
C GLU A 50 1.89 -17.05 7.13
N ALA A 51 1.80 -17.15 5.80
CA ALA A 51 0.55 -16.97 5.08
C ALA A 51 -0.46 -18.10 5.39
N ASN A 52 -1.76 -17.78 5.43
CA ASN A 52 -2.81 -18.79 5.62
C ASN A 52 -3.07 -19.48 4.28
N MET A 53 -2.61 -20.72 4.14
CA MET A 53 -2.68 -21.45 2.86
C MET A 53 -4.12 -21.70 2.40
N LYS A 54 -5.08 -21.94 3.30
CA LYS A 54 -6.50 -22.07 2.91
C LYS A 54 -7.06 -20.77 2.34
N LYS A 55 -6.72 -19.64 2.98
CA LYS A 55 -7.12 -18.33 2.48
C LYS A 55 -6.43 -18.00 1.16
N PHE A 56 -5.16 -18.41 1.00
CA PHE A 56 -4.41 -18.28 -0.24
C PHE A 56 -5.07 -19.07 -1.38
N GLU A 57 -5.42 -20.34 -1.18
CA GLU A 57 -6.10 -21.17 -2.18
C GLU A 57 -7.39 -20.50 -2.70
N LEU A 58 -8.19 -19.94 -1.79
CA LEU A 58 -9.42 -19.21 -2.16
C LEU A 58 -9.15 -17.96 -3.01
N MET A 59 -8.11 -17.18 -2.69
CA MET A 59 -7.78 -15.96 -3.45
C MET A 59 -7.01 -16.24 -4.75
N SER A 60 -6.33 -17.39 -4.86
CA SER A 60 -5.53 -17.78 -6.02
C SER A 60 -6.29 -18.67 -6.99
N GLN A 61 -7.53 -19.07 -6.71
CA GLN A 61 -8.31 -19.99 -7.55
C GLN A 61 -8.32 -19.56 -9.02
N ARG A 62 -8.65 -18.30 -9.29
CA ARG A 62 -8.70 -17.76 -10.67
C ARG A 62 -7.32 -17.73 -11.33
N LEU A 63 -6.26 -17.46 -10.56
CA LEU A 63 -4.89 -17.55 -11.07
C LEU A 63 -4.55 -19.00 -11.43
N ALA A 64 -4.88 -19.96 -10.58
CA ALA A 64 -4.62 -21.39 -10.80
C ALA A 64 -5.39 -21.93 -12.02
N GLU A 65 -6.62 -21.46 -12.26
CA GLU A 65 -7.41 -21.79 -13.46
C GLU A 65 -6.74 -21.30 -14.75
N LYS A 66 -6.05 -20.15 -14.70
CA LYS A 66 -5.35 -19.58 -15.87
C LYS A 66 -3.91 -20.09 -16.02
N SER A 67 -3.22 -20.32 -14.91
CA SER A 67 -1.83 -20.79 -14.83
C SER A 67 -1.54 -21.43 -13.48
N ALA A 68 -1.57 -22.76 -13.43
CA ALA A 68 -1.21 -23.52 -12.24
C ALA A 68 0.24 -23.28 -11.82
N ASP A 69 1.15 -23.11 -12.78
CA ASP A 69 2.57 -22.86 -12.53
C ASP A 69 2.80 -21.52 -11.81
N GLU A 70 2.11 -20.45 -12.22
CA GLU A 70 2.23 -19.15 -11.55
C GLU A 70 1.59 -19.16 -10.16
N ALA A 71 0.49 -19.90 -9.98
CA ALA A 71 -0.10 -20.10 -8.66
C ALA A 71 0.86 -20.84 -7.71
N GLU A 72 1.54 -21.90 -8.17
CA GLU A 72 2.50 -22.65 -7.34
C GLU A 72 3.79 -21.86 -7.06
N ARG A 73 4.27 -21.08 -8.03
CA ARG A 73 5.39 -20.13 -7.82
C ARG A 73 5.05 -19.12 -6.73
N LEU A 74 3.87 -18.52 -6.80
CA LEU A 74 3.40 -17.58 -5.79
C LEU A 74 3.26 -18.26 -4.42
N ARG A 75 2.71 -19.47 -4.38
CA ARG A 75 2.59 -20.27 -3.15
C ARG A 75 3.96 -20.47 -2.50
N THR A 76 4.92 -20.97 -3.27
CA THR A 76 6.30 -21.20 -2.80
C THR A 76 6.94 -19.92 -2.30
N ARG A 77 6.76 -18.81 -3.02
CA ARG A 77 7.28 -17.50 -2.63
C ARG A 77 6.70 -17.03 -1.29
N LEU A 78 5.38 -17.14 -1.09
CA LEU A 78 4.72 -16.73 0.16
C LEU A 78 5.17 -17.58 1.34
N GLN A 79 5.40 -18.89 1.13
CA GLN A 79 5.94 -19.79 2.15
C GLN A 79 7.40 -19.47 2.50
N GLY A 80 8.17 -18.89 1.57
CA GLY A 80 9.55 -18.47 1.80
C GLY A 80 9.70 -17.15 2.56
N ILE A 81 8.60 -16.44 2.87
CA ILE A 81 8.66 -15.18 3.62
C ILE A 81 8.87 -15.50 5.09
N ALA A 82 9.95 -14.98 5.66
CA ALA A 82 10.31 -15.20 7.07
C ALA A 82 10.00 -14.01 7.98
N PHE A 83 9.87 -12.81 7.41
CA PHE A 83 9.65 -11.57 8.15
C PHE A 83 8.84 -10.58 7.34
N ALA A 84 8.11 -9.71 8.04
CA ALA A 84 7.51 -8.50 7.49
C ALA A 84 7.89 -7.33 8.39
N ALA A 85 7.90 -6.12 7.82
CA ALA A 85 8.15 -4.89 8.56
C ALA A 85 7.36 -3.76 7.92
N THR A 86 7.00 -2.76 8.72
CA THR A 86 6.44 -1.50 8.24
C THR A 86 7.49 -0.40 8.38
N ALA A 87 7.45 0.58 7.48
CA ALA A 87 8.28 1.77 7.56
C ALA A 87 7.36 2.99 7.72
N ALA A 88 7.66 3.82 8.73
CA ALA A 88 6.94 5.07 8.98
C ALA A 88 7.91 6.25 8.94
N ASP A 89 7.50 7.35 8.31
CA ASP A 89 8.23 8.61 8.39
C ASP A 89 8.04 9.21 9.80
N VAL A 90 9.16 9.39 10.49
CA VAL A 90 9.24 9.92 11.85
C VAL A 90 10.09 11.19 11.90
N ALA A 91 10.34 11.84 10.76
CA ALA A 91 11.21 13.02 10.67
C ALA A 91 10.79 14.14 11.64
N ALA A 92 9.49 14.44 11.74
CA ALA A 92 8.97 15.46 12.65
C ALA A 92 9.23 15.11 14.12
N GLN A 93 8.90 13.89 14.53
CA GLN A 93 9.06 13.38 15.90
C GLN A 93 10.54 13.37 16.33
N VAL A 94 11.43 12.96 15.42
CA VAL A 94 12.88 12.92 15.67
C VAL A 94 13.47 14.33 15.70
N SER A 95 13.01 15.23 14.84
CA SER A 95 13.45 16.63 14.83
C SER A 95 13.16 17.33 16.16
N GLU A 96 11.95 17.15 16.71
CA GLU A 96 11.57 17.68 18.02
C GLU A 96 12.46 17.12 19.14
N THR A 97 12.69 15.80 19.13
CA THR A 97 13.52 15.11 20.13
C THR A 97 14.99 15.55 20.08
N LEU A 98 15.54 15.78 18.89
CA LEU A 98 16.96 16.13 18.69
C LEU A 98 17.27 17.62 18.82
N GLY A 99 16.25 18.47 19.00
CA GLY A 99 16.40 19.92 19.08
C GLY A 99 16.59 20.61 17.71
N GLY A 100 16.10 19.99 16.63
CA GLY A 100 16.10 20.55 15.28
C GLY A 100 17.27 20.12 14.37
N ALA A 101 17.27 20.68 13.15
CA ALA A 101 18.28 20.41 12.14
C ALA A 101 19.57 21.21 12.37
N SER A 102 20.71 20.60 12.09
CA SER A 102 22.03 21.25 12.16
C SER A 102 22.91 20.73 11.04
N ARG A 103 23.56 21.64 10.31
CA ARG A 103 24.41 21.29 9.17
C ARG A 103 25.87 21.23 9.61
N GLU A 104 26.44 20.02 9.58
CA GLU A 104 27.89 19.86 9.69
C GLU A 104 28.56 20.03 8.32
N GLU A 105 29.29 21.13 8.14
CA GLU A 105 30.05 21.42 6.92
C GLU A 105 31.38 20.64 6.91
N GLY A 106 31.74 20.04 5.77
CA GLY A 106 33.01 19.33 5.58
C GLY A 106 33.06 17.90 6.12
N MET A 107 32.09 17.49 6.93
CA MET A 107 31.95 16.11 7.41
C MET A 107 31.39 15.21 6.30
N ILE A 108 32.10 14.13 5.95
CA ILE A 108 31.58 13.08 5.06
C ILE A 108 31.20 11.89 5.93
N TRP A 109 29.91 11.75 6.20
CA TRP A 109 29.35 10.64 6.94
C TRP A 109 29.47 9.33 6.15
N PRO A 110 29.61 8.17 6.84
CA PRO A 110 29.31 6.88 6.23
C PRO A 110 27.87 6.89 5.68
N HIS A 111 27.69 6.56 4.40
CA HIS A 111 26.38 6.56 3.76
C HIS A 111 26.35 5.72 2.49
N TRP A 112 25.16 5.31 2.11
CA TRP A 112 24.86 4.65 0.85
C TRP A 112 24.40 5.63 -0.20
N VAL A 113 24.85 5.42 -1.44
CA VAL A 113 24.29 6.05 -2.63
C VAL A 113 23.99 4.97 -3.66
N GLY A 114 22.71 4.65 -3.84
CA GLY A 114 22.31 3.47 -4.59
C GLY A 114 22.87 2.21 -3.92
N GLY A 115 23.58 1.38 -4.68
CA GLY A 115 24.23 0.17 -4.14
C GLY A 115 25.65 0.35 -3.67
N ARG A 116 26.18 1.58 -3.55
CA ARG A 116 27.57 1.80 -3.12
C ARG A 116 27.61 2.45 -1.74
N HIS A 117 28.37 1.83 -0.84
CA HIS A 117 28.66 2.39 0.48
C HIS A 117 29.90 3.28 0.39
N TYR A 118 29.85 4.44 1.04
CA TYR A 118 30.96 5.35 1.23
C TYR A 118 31.30 5.40 2.70
N LEU A 119 32.57 5.24 3.04
CA LEU A 119 33.09 5.33 4.39
C LEU A 119 33.26 6.79 4.82
N ALA A 120 33.53 6.99 6.11
CA ALA A 120 33.91 8.30 6.63
C ALA A 120 35.10 8.87 5.83
N GLY A 121 34.99 10.12 5.37
CA GLY A 121 36.00 10.74 4.51
C GLY A 121 35.83 10.49 3.00
N GLY A 122 34.83 9.70 2.59
CA GLY A 122 34.43 9.56 1.18
C GLY A 122 35.10 8.41 0.42
N GLU A 123 35.86 7.56 1.10
CA GLU A 123 36.43 6.36 0.50
C GLU A 123 35.33 5.37 0.12
N ALA A 124 35.52 4.65 -0.98
CA ALA A 124 34.56 3.65 -1.43
C ALA A 124 34.64 2.39 -0.56
N GLY A 125 33.51 2.01 0.04
CA GLY A 125 33.34 0.76 0.75
C GLY A 125 32.75 -0.32 -0.15
N GLU A 126 31.85 -1.11 0.43
CA GLU A 126 31.17 -2.22 -0.21
C GLU A 126 30.19 -1.80 -1.31
N THR A 127 29.86 -2.75 -2.18
CA THR A 127 28.90 -2.57 -3.27
C THR A 127 27.89 -3.71 -3.30
N VAL A 128 26.61 -3.36 -3.33
CA VAL A 128 25.47 -4.25 -3.50
C VAL A 128 25.17 -4.41 -5.00
N PRO A 129 25.01 -5.66 -5.50
CA PRO A 129 24.62 -5.93 -6.88
C PRO A 129 23.32 -5.21 -7.28
N ALA A 130 23.26 -4.72 -8.51
CA ALA A 130 22.13 -3.91 -9.00
C ALA A 130 20.79 -4.67 -8.95
N GLU A 131 20.84 -6.00 -9.11
CA GLU A 131 19.68 -6.88 -9.07
C GLU A 131 19.00 -6.91 -7.69
N LEU A 132 19.75 -6.64 -6.62
CA LEU A 132 19.22 -6.55 -5.26
C LEU A 132 18.64 -5.16 -4.92
N LEU A 133 18.88 -4.16 -5.76
CA LEU A 133 18.44 -2.77 -5.54
C LEU A 133 17.05 -2.48 -6.12
N THR A 134 16.49 -3.42 -6.91
CA THR A 134 15.21 -3.26 -7.57
C THR A 134 14.18 -4.22 -7.01
N PRO A 135 13.58 -3.92 -5.83
CA PRO A 135 12.52 -4.74 -5.30
C PRO A 135 11.30 -4.70 -6.21
N GLU A 136 10.58 -5.82 -6.29
CA GLU A 136 9.29 -5.86 -6.97
C GLU A 136 8.26 -5.04 -6.18
N LEU A 137 7.54 -4.17 -6.88
CA LEU A 137 6.51 -3.34 -6.30
C LEU A 137 5.16 -4.05 -6.34
N ILE A 138 4.58 -4.27 -5.16
CA ILE A 138 3.21 -4.77 -5.01
C ILE A 138 2.32 -3.58 -4.68
N ARG A 139 1.21 -3.43 -5.42
CA ARG A 139 0.24 -2.36 -5.20
C ARG A 139 -0.92 -2.93 -4.41
N PHE A 140 -1.09 -2.50 -3.15
CA PHE A 140 -2.28 -2.84 -2.37
C PHE A 140 -3.51 -2.17 -2.98
N GLY A 141 -4.66 -2.83 -2.88
CA GLY A 141 -5.90 -2.46 -3.57
C GLY A 141 -5.85 -2.67 -5.08
N TYR A 142 -4.88 -3.43 -5.61
CA TYR A 142 -4.89 -3.75 -7.02
C TYR A 142 -5.95 -4.81 -7.32
N VAL A 143 -6.85 -4.47 -8.22
CA VAL A 143 -7.87 -5.36 -8.76
C VAL A 143 -7.64 -5.59 -10.25
N GLU A 144 -8.12 -6.73 -10.74
CA GLU A 144 -8.15 -7.00 -12.18
C GLU A 144 -8.92 -5.90 -12.90
N ARG A 145 -8.27 -5.23 -13.85
CA ARG A 145 -8.86 -4.10 -14.59
C ARG A 145 -9.30 -4.49 -15.99
N ARG A 146 -8.84 -5.65 -16.49
CA ARG A 146 -9.12 -6.10 -17.85
C ARG A 146 -10.51 -6.72 -17.91
N ARG A 147 -11.30 -6.24 -18.88
CA ARG A 147 -12.62 -6.81 -19.22
C ARG A 147 -12.53 -8.01 -20.15
N GLU A 148 -11.37 -8.22 -20.77
CA GLU A 148 -11.12 -9.26 -21.76
C GLU A 148 -9.76 -9.92 -21.52
N GLU A 149 -9.66 -11.20 -21.85
CA GLU A 149 -8.40 -11.92 -21.80
C GLU A 149 -7.44 -11.40 -22.87
N ARG A 150 -6.16 -11.39 -22.51
CA ARG A 150 -5.07 -11.09 -23.43
C ARG A 150 -4.25 -12.34 -23.65
N TYR A 151 -3.74 -12.48 -24.86
CA TYR A 151 -3.00 -13.66 -25.27
C TYR A 151 -1.60 -13.22 -25.68
N LEU A 152 -0.59 -13.87 -25.12
CA LEU A 152 0.80 -13.66 -25.50
C LEU A 152 0.97 -14.11 -26.94
N ALA A 153 1.36 -13.18 -27.79
CA ALA A 153 1.49 -13.40 -29.22
C ALA A 153 2.58 -12.50 -29.76
N GLU A 154 3.72 -13.08 -30.11
CA GLU A 154 4.83 -12.36 -30.71
C GLU A 154 4.70 -12.37 -32.23
N THR A 155 4.27 -11.25 -32.81
CA THR A 155 4.12 -11.08 -34.25
C THR A 155 4.69 -9.75 -34.69
N ALA A 156 5.45 -9.74 -35.79
CA ALA A 156 6.01 -8.51 -36.34
C ALA A 156 4.89 -7.54 -36.75
N VAL A 157 5.10 -6.27 -36.41
CA VAL A 157 4.21 -5.12 -36.72
C VAL A 157 5.04 -3.91 -37.13
N GLU A 158 4.40 -2.95 -37.81
CA GLU A 158 4.96 -1.61 -38.01
C GLU A 158 3.99 -0.56 -37.42
N VAL A 159 4.51 0.29 -36.53
CA VAL A 159 3.81 1.45 -35.98
C VAL A 159 3.96 2.62 -36.94
N LEU A 160 2.84 3.18 -37.37
CA LEU A 160 2.73 4.28 -38.32
C LEU A 160 2.29 5.54 -37.56
N THR A 161 3.17 6.53 -37.46
CA THR A 161 2.88 7.81 -36.80
C THR A 161 3.72 8.94 -37.37
N GLY A 162 3.13 10.13 -37.56
CA GLY A 162 3.86 11.32 -38.03
C GLY A 162 4.63 11.11 -39.34
N GLY A 163 4.12 10.26 -40.25
CA GLY A 163 4.78 9.88 -41.50
C GLY A 163 5.96 8.89 -41.36
N LYS A 164 6.28 8.45 -40.14
CA LYS A 164 7.32 7.45 -39.86
C LYS A 164 6.73 6.05 -39.76
N ARG A 165 7.57 5.05 -40.03
CA ARG A 165 7.30 3.62 -39.83
C ARG A 165 8.33 3.04 -38.90
N ILE A 166 7.89 2.53 -37.77
CA ILE A 166 8.75 1.99 -36.73
C ILE A 166 8.43 0.52 -36.54
N LYS A 167 9.45 -0.32 -36.64
CA LYS A 167 9.29 -1.76 -36.46
C LYS A 167 9.07 -2.10 -35.00
N GLY A 168 8.36 -3.19 -34.80
CA GLY A 168 8.18 -3.77 -33.49
C GLY A 168 7.55 -5.13 -33.56
N ARG A 169 7.18 -5.62 -32.38
CA ARG A 169 6.50 -6.90 -32.21
C ARG A 169 5.38 -6.76 -31.22
N THR A 170 4.28 -7.46 -31.45
CA THR A 170 3.25 -7.58 -30.42
C THR A 170 3.81 -8.33 -29.20
N ARG A 171 3.48 -7.88 -28.00
CA ARG A 171 3.70 -8.64 -26.76
C ARG A 171 2.47 -9.47 -26.45
N ASP A 172 1.31 -8.82 -26.52
CA ASP A 172 0.01 -9.42 -26.25
C ASP A 172 -1.04 -8.86 -27.22
N ILE A 173 -2.08 -9.68 -27.47
CA ILE A 173 -3.21 -9.36 -28.34
C ILE A 173 -4.51 -9.67 -27.60
N SER A 174 -5.50 -8.79 -27.74
CA SER A 174 -6.87 -9.02 -27.30
C SER A 174 -7.87 -8.71 -28.40
N THR A 175 -9.17 -8.84 -28.10
CA THR A 175 -10.22 -8.50 -29.05
C THR A 175 -10.24 -7.00 -29.36
N HIS A 176 -10.06 -6.13 -28.35
CA HIS A 176 -10.12 -4.68 -28.53
C HIS A 176 -8.76 -3.96 -28.53
N GLY A 177 -7.64 -4.66 -28.34
CA GLY A 177 -6.35 -4.00 -28.20
C GLY A 177 -5.16 -4.90 -28.47
N LEU A 178 -3.98 -4.30 -28.37
CA LEU A 178 -2.71 -5.02 -28.35
C LEU A 178 -1.64 -4.19 -27.65
N ALA A 179 -0.59 -4.86 -27.19
CA ALA A 179 0.63 -4.19 -26.75
C ALA A 179 1.76 -4.42 -27.78
N VAL A 180 2.50 -3.37 -28.13
CA VAL A 180 3.64 -3.43 -29.06
C VAL A 180 4.92 -3.07 -28.32
N LEU A 181 5.93 -3.92 -28.44
CA LEU A 181 7.31 -3.56 -28.13
C LEU A 181 7.93 -2.96 -29.39
N CYS A 182 8.33 -1.70 -29.30
CA CYS A 182 8.92 -0.96 -30.41
C CYS A 182 10.45 -1.07 -30.35
N ASP A 183 11.07 -1.21 -31.52
CA ASP A 183 12.54 -1.34 -31.62
C ASP A 183 13.24 0.01 -31.35
N GLU A 184 12.50 1.12 -31.46
CA GLU A 184 12.97 2.48 -31.27
C GLU A 184 12.09 3.24 -30.28
N THR A 185 12.67 4.22 -29.59
CA THR A 185 11.92 5.17 -28.76
C THR A 185 11.08 6.09 -29.65
N LEU A 186 9.81 6.24 -29.28
CA LEU A 186 8.86 7.11 -29.97
C LEU A 186 8.58 8.34 -29.13
N ASP A 187 8.57 9.50 -29.79
CA ASP A 187 7.99 10.71 -29.22
C ASP A 187 6.48 10.68 -29.49
N LEU A 188 5.74 10.09 -28.55
CA LEU A 188 4.30 9.91 -28.59
C LEU A 188 3.71 10.30 -27.25
N GLU A 189 2.50 10.85 -27.27
CA GLU A 189 1.74 11.14 -26.06
C GLU A 189 0.58 10.15 -25.90
N VAL A 190 0.22 9.85 -24.65
CA VAL A 190 -1.00 9.11 -24.33
C VAL A 190 -2.21 9.87 -24.89
N GLY A 191 -3.12 9.15 -25.54
CA GLY A 191 -4.25 9.71 -26.28
C GLY A 191 -4.01 9.90 -27.77
N SER A 192 -2.76 9.84 -28.24
CA SER A 192 -2.44 9.94 -29.67
C SER A 192 -3.10 8.82 -30.47
N GLU A 193 -3.60 9.16 -31.66
CA GLU A 193 -4.09 8.18 -32.63
C GLU A 193 -2.98 7.82 -33.62
N ILE A 194 -2.78 6.52 -33.80
CA ILE A 194 -1.73 5.94 -34.63
C ILE A 194 -2.32 4.82 -35.48
N GLU A 195 -1.60 4.40 -36.52
CA GLU A 195 -1.95 3.20 -37.27
C GLU A 195 -0.94 2.09 -36.98
N VAL A 196 -1.40 0.84 -36.99
CA VAL A 196 -0.54 -0.33 -36.84
C VAL A 196 -0.73 -1.23 -38.05
N ALA A 197 0.37 -1.51 -38.74
CA ALA A 197 0.44 -2.51 -39.79
C ALA A 197 0.75 -3.88 -39.19
N LEU A 198 -0.22 -4.79 -39.25
CA LEU A 198 -0.11 -6.16 -38.76
C LEU A 198 0.47 -7.06 -39.86
N VAL A 199 1.72 -6.77 -40.26
CA VAL A 199 2.37 -7.34 -41.46
C VAL A 199 2.31 -8.87 -41.54
N SER A 200 2.46 -9.56 -40.41
CA SER A 200 2.39 -11.02 -40.33
C SER A 200 0.96 -11.55 -40.47
N LEU A 201 -0.04 -10.81 -39.99
CA LEU A 201 -1.44 -11.21 -40.01
C LEU A 201 -2.11 -10.87 -41.35
N GLN A 202 -1.70 -9.80 -42.03
CA GLN A 202 -2.17 -9.44 -43.38
C GLN A 202 -2.04 -10.61 -44.36
N LYS A 203 -0.91 -11.34 -44.29
CA LYS A 203 -0.65 -12.52 -45.13
C LYS A 203 -1.67 -13.65 -44.92
N LYS A 204 -2.25 -13.75 -43.72
CA LYS A 204 -3.24 -14.78 -43.35
C LYS A 204 -4.68 -14.39 -43.72
N ARG A 205 -4.96 -13.09 -43.88
CA ARG A 205 -6.29 -12.59 -44.25
C ARG A 205 -6.19 -11.46 -45.30
N PRO A 206 -5.86 -11.80 -46.57
CA PRO A 206 -5.71 -10.80 -47.63
C PRO A 206 -6.97 -9.98 -47.94
N SER A 207 -8.15 -10.49 -47.59
CA SER A 207 -9.44 -9.84 -47.86
C SER A 207 -9.82 -8.69 -46.90
N LEU A 208 -8.94 -8.39 -45.94
CA LEU A 208 -9.12 -7.34 -44.95
C LEU A 208 -7.87 -6.46 -44.92
N ASN A 209 -8.04 -5.13 -44.81
CA ASN A 209 -6.92 -4.21 -44.69
C ASN A 209 -6.41 -4.19 -43.23
N LEU A 210 -5.35 -4.94 -42.95
CA LEU A 210 -4.65 -4.99 -41.68
C LEU A 210 -3.34 -4.19 -41.69
N MET A 211 -3.06 -3.43 -42.77
CA MET A 211 -1.83 -2.66 -42.92
C MET A 211 -1.93 -1.23 -42.35
N ALA A 212 -3.13 -0.78 -41.98
CA ALA A 212 -3.39 0.55 -41.45
C ALA A 212 -4.55 0.49 -40.44
N VAL A 213 -4.41 -0.37 -39.42
CA VAL A 213 -5.46 -0.50 -38.40
C VAL A 213 -5.33 0.65 -37.40
N PRO A 214 -6.36 1.49 -37.19
CA PRO A 214 -6.25 2.64 -36.31
C PRO A 214 -6.34 2.22 -34.83
N TYR A 215 -5.48 2.83 -34.02
CA TYR A 215 -5.40 2.62 -32.57
C TYR A 215 -5.20 3.95 -31.85
N ARG A 216 -5.63 3.99 -30.58
CA ARG A 216 -5.31 5.05 -29.63
C ARG A 216 -4.29 4.53 -28.62
N VAL A 217 -3.28 5.34 -28.34
CA VAL A 217 -2.29 5.06 -27.30
C VAL A 217 -2.93 5.26 -25.93
N VAL A 218 -3.09 4.18 -25.15
CA VAL A 218 -3.66 4.25 -23.80
C VAL A 218 -2.60 4.31 -22.70
N LYS A 219 -1.40 3.80 -22.99
CA LYS A 219 -0.24 3.85 -22.08
C LYS A 219 1.05 3.70 -22.88
N ILE A 220 2.10 4.37 -22.41
CA ILE A 220 3.47 4.21 -22.90
C ILE A 220 4.34 3.83 -21.71
N ASP A 221 5.04 2.71 -21.82
CA ASP A 221 6.03 2.26 -20.83
C ASP A 221 7.44 2.42 -21.41
N HIS A 222 8.20 3.37 -20.87
CA HIS A 222 9.61 3.58 -21.19
C HIS A 222 10.49 2.70 -20.29
N GLY A 223 10.49 1.40 -20.56
CA GLY A 223 11.41 0.45 -19.92
C GLY A 223 12.75 0.36 -20.64
N SER A 224 13.40 -0.81 -20.57
CA SER A 224 14.55 -1.14 -21.43
C SER A 224 14.18 -1.15 -22.92
N VAL A 225 12.89 -1.37 -23.22
CA VAL A 225 12.28 -1.28 -24.56
C VAL A 225 11.02 -0.44 -24.41
N THR A 226 10.70 0.39 -25.42
CA THR A 226 9.46 1.17 -25.43
C THR A 226 8.28 0.24 -25.72
N ALA A 227 7.35 0.14 -24.77
CA ALA A 227 6.12 -0.62 -24.95
C ALA A 227 4.92 0.33 -25.08
N LEU A 228 4.14 0.15 -26.14
CA LEU A 228 2.88 0.86 -26.35
C LEU A 228 1.71 -0.07 -26.00
N MET A 229 0.76 0.41 -25.20
CA MET A 229 -0.53 -0.25 -25.00
C MET A 229 -1.56 0.49 -25.83
N LEU A 230 -2.25 -0.25 -26.69
CA LEU A 230 -3.08 0.31 -27.75
C LEU A 230 -4.51 -0.19 -27.66
N GLU A 231 -5.46 0.74 -27.75
CA GLU A 231 -6.89 0.46 -27.89
C GLU A 231 -7.30 0.65 -29.35
N ARG A 232 -7.94 -0.36 -29.96
CA ARG A 232 -8.34 -0.32 -31.36
C ARG A 232 -9.48 0.68 -31.54
N LEU A 233 -9.34 1.57 -32.53
CA LEU A 233 -10.40 2.48 -32.92
C LEU A 233 -11.34 1.81 -33.91
N ARG A 234 -12.65 1.94 -33.69
CA ARG A 234 -13.67 1.43 -34.62
C ARG A 234 -13.94 2.47 -35.70
N ASN A 235 -13.39 2.23 -36.90
CA ASN A 235 -13.76 2.96 -38.12
C ASN A 235 -14.81 2.16 -38.93
N SER A 236 -15.03 2.52 -40.20
CA SER A 236 -16.00 1.85 -41.09
C SER A 236 -15.77 0.34 -41.26
N ASP A 237 -14.51 -0.13 -41.20
CA ASP A 237 -14.14 -1.55 -41.25
C ASP A 237 -14.00 -2.20 -39.86
N GLY A 238 -14.20 -1.43 -38.78
CA GLY A 238 -13.93 -1.84 -37.41
C GLY A 238 -14.62 -3.15 -37.01
N ARG A 239 -15.85 -3.38 -37.46
CA ARG A 239 -16.58 -4.63 -37.17
C ARG A 239 -15.90 -5.86 -37.77
N ARG A 240 -15.45 -5.79 -39.01
CA ARG A 240 -14.78 -6.92 -39.71
C ARG A 240 -13.40 -7.20 -39.10
N ILE A 241 -12.72 -6.16 -38.62
CA ILE A 241 -11.45 -6.30 -37.90
C ILE A 241 -11.67 -6.92 -36.52
N ASP A 242 -12.67 -6.47 -35.77
CA ASP A 242 -13.02 -7.07 -34.47
C ASP A 242 -13.35 -8.57 -34.62
N GLU A 243 -14.19 -8.93 -35.60
CA GLU A 243 -14.49 -10.32 -35.95
C GLU A 243 -13.23 -11.12 -36.30
N PHE A 244 -12.29 -10.52 -37.04
CA PHE A 244 -11.01 -11.15 -37.36
C PHE A 244 -10.19 -11.46 -36.09
N PHE A 245 -10.11 -10.54 -35.13
CA PHE A 245 -9.37 -10.79 -33.88
C PHE A 245 -10.06 -11.82 -32.99
N VAL A 246 -11.39 -11.81 -32.92
CA VAL A 246 -12.17 -12.87 -32.24
C VAL A 246 -11.86 -14.23 -32.87
N GLU A 247 -11.91 -14.34 -34.20
CA GLU A 247 -11.57 -15.58 -34.91
C GLU A 247 -10.11 -16.00 -34.69
N LEU A 248 -9.18 -15.05 -34.77
CA LEU A 248 -7.75 -15.30 -34.61
C LEU A 248 -7.45 -15.89 -33.24
N ILE A 249 -8.02 -15.29 -32.19
CA ILE A 249 -7.87 -15.76 -30.81
C ILE A 249 -8.53 -17.13 -30.65
N ASN A 250 -9.78 -17.29 -31.07
CA ASN A 250 -10.51 -18.55 -30.92
C ASN A 250 -9.83 -19.73 -31.64
N LYS A 251 -9.33 -19.51 -32.86
CA LYS A 251 -8.62 -20.55 -33.64
C LYS A 251 -7.28 -20.95 -33.02
N ASN A 252 -6.63 -20.05 -32.29
CA ASN A 252 -5.30 -20.28 -31.72
C ASN A 252 -5.32 -20.43 -30.19
N ARG A 253 -6.50 -20.51 -29.56
CA ARG A 253 -6.65 -20.52 -28.11
C ARG A 253 -5.86 -21.63 -27.42
N GLY A 254 -5.76 -22.80 -28.04
CA GLY A 254 -4.95 -23.92 -27.53
C GLY A 254 -3.43 -23.79 -27.71
N LYS A 255 -2.97 -22.76 -28.44
CA LYS A 255 -1.53 -22.49 -28.70
C LYS A 255 -1.05 -21.18 -28.07
N LEU A 256 -1.98 -20.26 -27.79
CA LEU A 256 -1.68 -18.96 -27.22
C LEU A 256 -1.71 -19.06 -25.70
N ALA A 257 -0.61 -18.71 -25.04
CA ALA A 257 -0.59 -18.58 -23.60
C ALA A 257 -1.43 -17.35 -23.20
N VAL A 258 -2.28 -17.49 -22.18
CA VAL A 258 -3.03 -16.37 -21.62
C VAL A 258 -2.06 -15.49 -20.83
N ASP A 259 -2.10 -14.17 -21.03
CA ASP A 259 -1.37 -13.23 -20.19
C ASP A 259 -2.07 -13.12 -18.83
N VAL A 260 -1.45 -13.73 -17.83
CA VAL A 260 -1.94 -13.76 -16.45
C VAL A 260 -1.51 -12.56 -15.61
N GLY A 261 -0.78 -11.58 -16.17
CA GLY A 261 -0.18 -10.50 -15.37
C GLY A 261 -1.19 -9.67 -14.57
N ASP A 262 -2.40 -9.46 -15.09
CA ASP A 262 -3.47 -8.74 -14.36
C ASP A 262 -4.02 -9.56 -13.19
N THR A 263 -4.32 -10.84 -13.44
CA THR A 263 -4.79 -11.78 -12.42
C THR A 263 -3.72 -12.01 -11.36
N LEU A 264 -2.45 -12.19 -11.76
CA LEU A 264 -1.31 -12.33 -10.87
C LEU A 264 -1.13 -11.09 -9.99
N GLY A 265 -1.21 -9.88 -10.57
CA GLY A 265 -1.14 -8.63 -9.80
C GLY A 265 -2.22 -8.51 -8.73
N ALA A 266 -3.47 -8.90 -9.06
CA ALA A 266 -4.58 -8.89 -8.11
C ALA A 266 -4.43 -9.96 -7.03
N THR A 267 -3.97 -11.16 -7.39
CA THR A 267 -3.68 -12.23 -6.42
C THR A 267 -2.52 -11.83 -5.50
N LEU A 268 -1.46 -11.20 -6.02
CA LEU A 268 -0.35 -10.65 -5.23
C LEU A 268 -0.85 -9.62 -4.22
N SER A 269 -1.67 -8.65 -4.66
CA SER A 269 -2.27 -7.63 -3.77
C SER A 269 -2.97 -8.29 -2.58
N ARG A 270 -3.93 -9.19 -2.86
CA ARG A 270 -4.74 -9.86 -1.83
C ARG A 270 -3.90 -10.76 -0.90
N ALA A 271 -2.89 -11.44 -1.44
CA ALA A 271 -2.03 -12.33 -0.68
C ALA A 271 -1.16 -11.55 0.32
N TYR A 272 -0.52 -10.48 -0.12
CA TYR A 272 0.33 -9.67 0.74
C TYR A 272 -0.47 -8.79 1.71
N GLU A 273 -1.64 -8.29 1.32
CA GLU A 273 -2.60 -7.65 2.24
C GLU A 273 -3.03 -8.61 3.36
N SER A 274 -3.35 -9.86 3.00
CA SER A 274 -3.71 -10.85 4.00
C SER A 274 -2.52 -11.23 4.88
N LEU A 275 -1.31 -11.24 4.35
CA LEU A 275 -0.10 -11.57 5.12
C LEU A 275 0.23 -10.46 6.12
N ILE A 276 0.22 -9.20 5.68
CA ILE A 276 0.51 -8.07 6.57
C ILE A 276 -0.59 -7.92 7.63
N ALA A 277 -1.86 -8.17 7.30
CA ALA A 277 -2.97 -8.12 8.26
C ALA A 277 -2.79 -9.09 9.44
N ARG A 278 -2.18 -10.27 9.23
CA ARG A 278 -1.86 -11.23 10.30
C ARG A 278 -0.68 -10.81 11.17
N ASN A 279 0.16 -9.91 10.65
CA ASN A 279 1.42 -9.49 11.22
C ASN A 279 1.41 -8.01 11.65
N LEU A 280 0.25 -7.37 11.73
CA LEU A 280 0.14 -5.97 12.15
C LEU A 280 0.75 -5.76 13.54
N THR A 281 1.56 -4.73 13.67
CA THR A 281 2.16 -4.27 14.94
C THR A 281 1.28 -3.25 15.66
N SER A 282 0.24 -2.77 14.99
CA SER A 282 -0.73 -1.80 15.49
C SER A 282 -2.13 -2.42 15.49
N ILE A 283 -3.06 -1.77 16.20
CA ILE A 283 -4.48 -2.16 16.22
C ILE A 283 -5.28 -1.10 15.47
N PRO A 284 -5.74 -1.35 14.23
CA PRO A 284 -6.54 -0.40 13.49
C PRO A 284 -7.94 -0.25 14.09
N PHE A 285 -8.51 0.94 13.98
CA PHE A 285 -9.89 1.23 14.31
C PHE A 285 -10.51 2.17 13.28
N PHE A 286 -11.84 2.17 13.17
CA PHE A 286 -12.58 2.90 12.16
C PHE A 286 -13.59 3.82 12.82
N ILE A 287 -13.73 5.03 12.27
CA ILE A 287 -14.72 6.03 12.71
C ILE A 287 -15.74 6.20 11.60
N ALA A 288 -17.01 6.08 11.97
CA ALA A 288 -18.13 6.28 11.05
C ALA A 288 -18.97 7.49 11.46
N ARG A 289 -19.69 8.03 10.49
CA ARG A 289 -20.73 9.02 10.70
C ARG A 289 -22.06 8.31 10.96
N GLU A 290 -22.68 8.63 12.09
CA GLU A 290 -24.06 8.23 12.41
C GLU A 290 -25.06 9.09 11.62
N GLU A 291 -26.28 8.59 11.41
CA GLU A 291 -27.38 9.29 10.73
C GLU A 291 -27.68 10.69 11.31
N ARG A 292 -27.44 10.89 12.61
CA ARG A 292 -27.66 12.17 13.32
C ARG A 292 -26.51 13.18 13.15
N GLY A 293 -25.53 12.89 12.31
CA GLY A 293 -24.38 13.75 12.07
C GLY A 293 -23.32 13.71 13.18
N LYS A 294 -23.37 12.70 14.06
CA LYS A 294 -22.35 12.46 15.09
C LYS A 294 -21.35 11.42 14.63
N GLY A 295 -20.15 11.45 15.21
CA GLY A 295 -19.19 10.37 15.06
C GLY A 295 -19.52 9.18 15.95
N GLN A 296 -19.11 7.99 15.51
CA GLN A 296 -19.11 6.78 16.33
C GLN A 296 -17.88 5.93 16.02
N LEU A 297 -17.40 5.19 17.02
CA LEU A 297 -16.49 4.07 16.78
C LEU A 297 -17.24 3.02 15.97
N HIS A 298 -16.74 2.70 14.78
CA HIS A 298 -17.36 1.72 13.91
C HIS A 298 -16.89 0.31 14.27
N ARG A 299 -15.59 0.04 14.15
CA ARG A 299 -14.97 -1.27 14.42
C ARG A 299 -13.52 -1.09 14.88
N VAL A 300 -13.02 -2.10 15.58
CA VAL A 300 -11.60 -2.29 15.89
C VAL A 300 -11.16 -3.58 15.22
N ALA A 301 -10.07 -3.54 14.46
CA ALA A 301 -9.52 -4.70 13.77
C ALA A 301 -8.45 -5.35 14.65
N VAL A 302 -8.71 -6.59 15.06
CA VAL A 302 -7.75 -7.42 15.79
C VAL A 302 -7.33 -8.61 14.92
N PRO A 303 -6.06 -9.06 14.99
CA PRO A 303 -5.65 -10.29 14.33
C PRO A 303 -6.45 -11.50 14.83
N GLU A 304 -6.62 -12.50 13.98
CA GLU A 304 -7.32 -13.75 14.34
C GLU A 304 -6.56 -14.51 15.42
N GLU A 305 -5.22 -14.52 15.36
CA GLU A 305 -4.39 -15.15 16.37
C GLU A 305 -3.95 -14.16 17.47
N PRO A 306 -3.95 -14.57 18.75
CA PRO A 306 -3.57 -13.74 19.89
C PRO A 306 -2.21 -13.07 19.71
N VAL A 307 -2.16 -11.74 19.63
CA VAL A 307 -0.90 -10.95 19.73
C VAL A 307 -0.84 -10.31 21.11
N ASP A 308 0.36 -10.18 21.69
CA ASP A 308 0.56 -9.58 23.02
C ASP A 308 -0.18 -8.23 23.17
N PHE A 309 -0.09 -7.39 22.14
CA PHE A 309 -0.72 -6.07 22.16
C PHE A 309 -2.26 -6.12 22.15
N SER A 310 -2.89 -7.05 21.43
CA SER A 310 -4.35 -7.22 21.45
C SER A 310 -4.81 -7.92 22.74
N GLU A 311 -4.04 -8.90 23.21
CA GLU A 311 -4.33 -9.65 24.43
C GLU A 311 -4.29 -8.76 25.68
N PHE A 312 -3.56 -7.63 25.65
CA PHE A 312 -3.69 -6.63 26.71
C PHE A 312 -5.14 -6.20 26.93
N PHE A 313 -5.92 -6.01 25.87
CA PHE A 313 -7.31 -5.60 25.92
C PHE A 313 -8.27 -6.75 26.26
N ARG A 314 -7.79 -7.98 26.42
CA ARG A 314 -8.65 -9.12 26.73
C ARG A 314 -9.10 -9.07 28.19
N ALA A 315 -10.41 -8.92 28.38
CA ALA A 315 -11.07 -8.94 29.67
C ALA A 315 -11.16 -10.39 30.22
N PRO A 316 -11.37 -10.58 31.54
CA PRO A 316 -11.56 -11.91 32.12
C PRO A 316 -12.73 -12.71 31.54
N SER A 317 -13.72 -12.04 30.94
CA SER A 317 -14.82 -12.67 30.20
C SER A 317 -14.36 -13.39 28.93
N GLY A 318 -13.13 -13.14 28.47
CA GLY A 318 -12.55 -13.66 27.23
C GLY A 318 -12.72 -12.75 26.02
N SER A 319 -13.56 -11.72 26.10
CA SER A 319 -13.76 -10.71 25.04
C SER A 319 -12.73 -9.58 25.13
N HIS A 320 -12.44 -8.92 24.01
CA HIS A 320 -11.65 -7.70 24.00
C HIS A 320 -12.47 -6.50 24.49
N ASP A 321 -11.89 -5.69 25.37
CA ASP A 321 -12.45 -4.45 25.90
C ASP A 321 -11.74 -3.24 25.27
N PHE A 322 -12.41 -2.66 24.28
CA PHE A 322 -12.04 -1.38 23.65
C PHE A 322 -13.03 -0.27 24.02
N SER A 323 -13.77 -0.41 25.12
CA SER A 323 -14.81 0.54 25.52
C SER A 323 -14.28 1.97 25.68
N TRP A 324 -13.02 2.14 26.07
CA TRP A 324 -12.39 3.46 26.16
C TRP A 324 -12.36 4.24 24.82
N LEU A 325 -12.32 3.54 23.67
CA LEU A 325 -12.43 4.16 22.34
C LEU A 325 -13.84 4.68 22.03
N THR A 326 -14.84 4.28 22.83
CA THR A 326 -16.23 4.73 22.70
C THR A 326 -16.55 5.94 23.57
N ASP A 327 -15.56 6.48 24.31
CA ASP A 327 -15.73 7.72 25.08
C ASP A 327 -16.28 8.83 24.18
N PRO A 328 -17.44 9.45 24.50
CA PRO A 328 -18.06 10.46 23.65
C PRO A 328 -17.17 11.68 23.37
N ARG A 329 -16.30 12.07 24.31
CA ARG A 329 -15.36 13.19 24.15
C ARG A 329 -14.26 12.82 23.16
N LEU A 330 -13.70 11.62 23.27
CA LEU A 330 -12.69 11.12 22.34
C LEU A 330 -13.27 11.01 20.92
N VAL A 331 -14.42 10.36 20.79
CA VAL A 331 -15.09 10.18 19.49
C VAL A 331 -15.42 11.52 18.84
N ASP A 332 -15.88 12.50 19.61
CA ASP A 332 -16.16 13.85 19.10
C ASP A 332 -14.89 14.57 18.61
N VAL A 333 -13.77 14.47 19.35
CA VAL A 333 -12.47 15.00 18.92
C VAL A 333 -12.02 14.33 17.62
N LEU A 334 -12.08 13.00 17.54
CA LEU A 334 -11.71 12.23 16.35
C LEU A 334 -12.56 12.65 15.15
N TYR A 335 -13.88 12.66 15.31
CA TYR A 335 -14.83 13.00 14.25
C TYR A 335 -14.58 14.40 13.68
N ARG A 336 -14.45 15.41 14.54
CA ARG A 336 -14.23 16.80 14.12
C ARG A 336 -12.90 16.96 13.40
N ARG A 337 -11.81 16.46 13.99
CA ARG A 337 -10.45 16.57 13.42
C ARG A 337 -10.32 15.82 12.10
N ILE A 338 -10.91 14.63 11.99
CA ILE A 338 -10.95 13.87 10.73
C ILE A 338 -11.70 14.66 9.64
N GLY A 339 -12.84 15.26 9.98
CA GLY A 339 -13.59 16.11 9.06
C GLY A 339 -12.82 17.36 8.62
N ASP A 340 -12.10 18.02 9.54
CA ASP A 340 -11.24 19.17 9.22
C ASP A 340 -10.10 18.78 8.26
N MET A 341 -9.41 17.65 8.52
CA MET A 341 -8.35 17.15 7.66
C MET A 341 -8.85 16.81 6.24
N ALA A 342 -10.04 16.20 6.14
CA ALA A 342 -10.62 15.85 4.85
C ALA A 342 -10.91 17.11 4.00
N ARG A 343 -11.48 18.16 4.61
CA ARG A 343 -11.72 19.45 3.93
C ARG A 343 -10.43 20.12 3.50
N GLN A 344 -9.44 20.20 4.39
CA GLN A 344 -8.14 20.79 4.08
C GLN A 344 -7.45 20.07 2.91
N ALA A 345 -7.50 18.73 2.91
CA ALA A 345 -6.91 17.93 1.83
C ALA A 345 -7.54 18.22 0.45
N GLU A 346 -8.85 18.44 0.41
CA GLU A 346 -9.59 18.78 -0.81
C GLU A 346 -9.26 20.20 -1.30
N GLU A 347 -9.20 21.17 -0.38
CA GLU A 347 -8.95 22.58 -0.69
C GLU A 347 -7.48 22.85 -1.10
N GLU A 348 -6.52 22.31 -0.34
CA GLU A 348 -5.09 22.61 -0.49
C GLU A 348 -4.36 21.63 -1.42
N LYS A 349 -4.99 20.49 -1.75
CA LYS A 349 -4.38 19.37 -2.50
C LYS A 349 -3.11 18.82 -1.83
N ILE A 350 -2.97 19.02 -0.52
CA ILE A 350 -1.88 18.52 0.31
C ILE A 350 -2.53 17.66 1.40
N ARG A 351 -2.00 16.46 1.62
CA ARG A 351 -2.49 15.59 2.70
C ARG A 351 -2.02 16.13 4.05
N PRO A 352 -2.92 16.52 4.97
CA PRO A 352 -2.53 16.96 6.30
C PRO A 352 -1.89 15.82 7.11
N GLU A 353 -1.08 16.19 8.11
CA GLU A 353 -0.54 15.22 9.06
C GLU A 353 -1.67 14.53 9.85
N PRO A 354 -1.56 13.22 10.13
CA PRO A 354 -2.52 12.52 10.97
C PRO A 354 -2.65 13.16 12.36
N LEU A 355 -3.84 13.07 12.94
CA LEU A 355 -4.04 13.40 14.35
C LEU A 355 -3.29 12.39 15.21
N GLU A 356 -2.47 12.88 16.15
CA GLU A 356 -1.80 12.06 17.16
C GLU A 356 -2.34 12.37 18.56
N LEU A 357 -2.66 11.34 19.34
CA LEU A 357 -3.05 11.44 20.75
C LEU A 357 -2.36 10.35 21.58
N GLU A 358 -1.89 10.67 22.78
CA GLU A 358 -1.43 9.65 23.73
C GLU A 358 -2.56 9.22 24.67
N ALA A 359 -2.66 7.92 24.93
CA ALA A 359 -3.56 7.33 25.92
C ALA A 359 -2.78 6.40 26.86
N TYR A 360 -3.12 6.48 28.14
CA TYR A 360 -2.48 5.72 29.20
C TYR A 360 -3.49 4.75 29.81
N LEU A 361 -3.15 3.46 29.80
CA LEU A 361 -4.09 2.38 30.10
C LEU A 361 -3.53 1.47 31.19
N TYR A 362 -4.37 1.06 32.13
CA TYR A 362 -4.02 0.01 33.07
C TYR A 362 -5.24 -0.78 33.54
N TRP A 363 -5.05 -2.06 33.82
CA TRP A 363 -6.06 -2.87 34.48
C TRP A 363 -5.98 -2.68 35.98
N GLY A 364 -7.14 -2.46 36.60
CA GLY A 364 -7.27 -2.38 38.05
C GLY A 364 -8.61 -2.94 38.51
N LYS A 365 -8.78 -3.01 39.83
CA LYS A 365 -10.06 -3.38 40.43
C LYS A 365 -10.97 -2.16 40.50
N ASP A 366 -12.20 -2.31 40.06
CA ASP A 366 -13.25 -1.33 40.34
C ASP A 366 -13.51 -1.29 41.87
N PRO A 367 -13.49 -0.11 42.52
CA PRO A 367 -13.62 -0.02 43.98
C PRO A 367 -14.95 -0.55 44.52
N ASP A 368 -16.02 -0.44 43.73
CA ASP A 368 -17.38 -0.77 44.17
C ASP A 368 -17.71 -2.26 43.91
N SER A 369 -17.38 -2.76 42.72
CA SER A 369 -17.70 -4.13 42.30
C SER A 369 -16.57 -5.15 42.50
N GLY A 370 -15.31 -4.70 42.64
CA GLY A 370 -14.14 -5.57 42.71
C GLY A 370 -13.83 -6.33 41.41
N ILE A 371 -14.48 -5.98 40.30
CA ILE A 371 -14.24 -6.59 38.99
C ILE A 371 -13.02 -5.91 38.34
N ASP A 372 -12.27 -6.66 37.54
CA ASP A 372 -11.18 -6.09 36.74
C ASP A 372 -11.76 -5.20 35.64
N VAL A 373 -11.34 -3.94 35.62
CA VAL A 373 -11.74 -2.94 34.63
C VAL A 373 -10.50 -2.29 34.03
N LEU A 374 -10.62 -1.91 32.76
CA LEU A 374 -9.60 -1.16 32.05
C LEU A 374 -9.78 0.34 32.32
N TYR A 375 -8.85 0.94 33.06
CA TYR A 375 -8.78 2.38 33.23
C TYR A 375 -8.04 3.00 32.07
N ALA A 376 -8.59 4.08 31.51
CA ALA A 376 -8.01 4.81 30.40
C ALA A 376 -7.99 6.31 30.66
N GLY A 377 -6.83 6.92 30.51
CA GLY A 377 -6.65 8.38 30.53
C GLY A 377 -6.09 8.84 29.20
N VAL A 378 -6.86 9.62 28.45
CA VAL A 378 -6.42 10.21 27.17
C VAL A 378 -5.89 11.60 27.44
N GLU A 379 -4.83 12.01 26.74
CA GLU A 379 -4.15 13.28 26.94
C GLU A 379 -5.07 14.50 27.06
N HIS A 380 -6.11 14.59 26.22
CA HIS A 380 -7.07 15.70 26.22
C HIS A 380 -8.12 15.64 27.34
N GLY A 381 -8.15 14.54 28.10
CA GLY A 381 -9.07 14.32 29.20
C GLY A 381 -8.58 14.82 30.56
N PHE A 382 -7.29 15.15 30.68
CA PHE A 382 -6.70 15.67 31.92
C PHE A 382 -6.88 17.18 32.03
N ASN A 383 -7.21 17.68 33.22
CA ASN A 383 -7.37 19.11 33.47
C ASN A 383 -6.04 19.82 33.78
N SER A 384 -5.00 19.06 34.12
CA SER A 384 -3.68 19.57 34.50
C SER A 384 -2.56 18.57 34.23
N ALA A 385 -1.32 19.06 34.16
CA ALA A 385 -0.13 18.22 34.01
C ALA A 385 0.09 17.33 35.25
N GLU A 386 -0.25 17.82 36.43
CA GLU A 386 -0.18 17.08 37.70
C GLU A 386 -1.16 15.91 37.73
N GLU A 387 -2.40 16.11 37.23
CA GLU A 387 -3.40 15.05 37.11
C GLU A 387 -2.93 13.95 36.16
N LYS A 388 -2.39 14.35 34.99
CA LYS A 388 -1.78 13.44 34.02
C LYS A 388 -0.65 12.64 34.67
N ALA A 389 0.30 13.31 35.34
CA ALA A 389 1.43 12.66 35.99
C ALA A 389 0.97 11.67 37.07
N ALA A 390 0.00 12.05 37.91
CA ALA A 390 -0.55 11.16 38.94
C ALA A 390 -1.23 9.91 38.34
N PHE A 391 -1.96 10.07 37.24
CA PHE A 391 -2.56 8.95 36.53
C PHE A 391 -1.50 8.02 35.94
N VAL A 392 -0.48 8.57 35.27
CA VAL A 392 0.62 7.79 34.67
C VAL A 392 1.39 7.04 35.74
N GLN A 393 1.70 7.66 36.89
CA GLN A 393 2.37 6.98 38.01
C GLN A 393 1.54 5.82 38.56
N ARG A 394 0.21 5.98 38.66
CA ARG A 394 -0.69 4.88 39.04
C ARG A 394 -0.68 3.75 38.01
N ALA A 395 -0.68 4.09 36.71
CA ALA A 395 -0.60 3.11 35.63
C ALA A 395 0.73 2.34 35.68
N LEU A 396 1.86 3.03 35.86
CA LEU A 396 3.19 2.41 36.00
C LEU A 396 3.29 1.46 37.20
N ALA A 397 2.57 1.75 38.29
CA ALA A 397 2.50 0.88 39.46
C ALA A 397 1.60 -0.36 39.23
N ALA A 398 0.74 -0.36 38.21
CA ALA A 398 -0.13 -1.47 37.89
C ALA A 398 0.63 -2.56 37.12
N PRO A 399 0.43 -3.86 37.44
CA PRO A 399 1.16 -4.95 36.80
C PRO A 399 0.78 -5.14 35.32
N ARG A 400 -0.43 -4.70 34.94
CA ARG A 400 -0.94 -4.75 33.57
C ARG A 400 -1.22 -3.33 33.10
N HIS A 401 -0.22 -2.68 32.51
CA HIS A 401 -0.37 -1.37 31.89
C HIS A 401 0.12 -1.38 30.45
N ARG A 402 -0.44 -0.49 29.63
CA ARG A 402 0.03 -0.18 28.29
C ARG A 402 -0.14 1.30 28.04
N PHE A 403 0.79 1.89 27.32
CA PHE A 403 0.69 3.26 26.83
C PHE A 403 0.62 3.20 25.32
N VAL A 404 -0.36 3.89 24.73
CA VAL A 404 -0.62 3.81 23.29
C VAL A 404 -0.64 5.20 22.68
N LYS A 405 -0.04 5.32 21.49
CA LYS A 405 -0.27 6.45 20.60
C LYS A 405 -1.38 6.08 19.63
N LEU A 406 -2.41 6.90 19.59
CA LEU A 406 -3.48 6.86 18.61
C LEU A 406 -3.08 7.77 17.45
N MET A 407 -3.03 7.23 16.23
CA MET A 407 -2.83 7.98 15.00
C MET A 407 -4.07 7.86 14.12
N ALA A 408 -4.73 8.97 13.75
CA ALA A 408 -6.00 8.94 13.00
C ALA A 408 -6.02 9.90 11.82
N THR A 409 -6.70 9.51 10.74
CA THR A 409 -6.86 10.30 9.51
C THR A 409 -8.15 9.95 8.76
N TYR A 410 -8.44 10.67 7.69
CA TYR A 410 -9.63 10.44 6.86
C TYR A 410 -9.44 9.25 5.90
N THR A 411 -10.53 8.59 5.55
CA THR A 411 -10.54 7.53 4.53
C THR A 411 -10.56 8.13 3.13
N LEU A 412 -9.96 7.43 2.18
CA LEU A 412 -10.18 7.71 0.76
C LEU A 412 -11.50 7.07 0.32
N GLU A 413 -12.06 7.58 -0.78
CA GLU A 413 -13.27 7.00 -1.35
C GLU A 413 -13.06 5.52 -1.72
N LEU A 414 -14.00 4.69 -1.28
CA LEU A 414 -14.01 3.29 -1.63
C LEU A 414 -14.32 3.12 -3.13
N ASN A 415 -13.58 2.23 -3.79
CA ASN A 415 -13.91 1.81 -5.13
C ASN A 415 -15.24 1.03 -5.13
N ARG A 416 -16.32 1.69 -5.54
CA ARG A 416 -17.67 1.11 -5.52
C ARG A 416 -17.78 -0.17 -6.35
N LEU A 417 -17.15 -0.22 -7.52
CA LEU A 417 -17.20 -1.39 -8.39
C LEU A 417 -16.54 -2.60 -7.73
N GLU A 418 -15.40 -2.40 -7.08
CA GLU A 418 -14.70 -3.45 -6.36
C GLU A 418 -15.50 -3.96 -5.16
N PHE A 419 -16.05 -3.02 -4.38
CA PHE A 419 -16.89 -3.36 -3.25
C PHE A 419 -18.14 -4.12 -3.69
N ASP A 420 -18.81 -3.66 -4.75
CA ASP A 420 -20.01 -4.30 -5.30
C ASP A 420 -19.76 -5.72 -5.78
N ASN A 421 -18.61 -5.97 -6.42
CA ASN A 421 -18.17 -7.31 -6.82
C ASN A 421 -17.89 -8.18 -5.59
N THR A 422 -17.27 -7.61 -4.55
CA THR A 422 -16.94 -8.34 -3.31
C THR A 422 -18.18 -8.82 -2.56
N ILE A 423 -19.26 -8.01 -2.57
CA ILE A 423 -20.51 -8.34 -1.87
C ILE A 423 -21.54 -9.02 -2.78
N GLU A 424 -21.20 -9.41 -4.01
CA GLU A 424 -22.14 -9.99 -4.98
C GLU A 424 -22.75 -11.31 -4.50
N LEU A 425 -21.92 -12.18 -3.90
CA LEU A 425 -22.39 -13.42 -3.29
C LEU A 425 -23.38 -13.14 -2.16
N LEU A 426 -23.02 -12.23 -1.23
CA LEU A 426 -23.89 -11.82 -0.13
C LEU A 426 -25.20 -11.19 -0.65
N ARG A 427 -25.14 -10.41 -1.73
CA ARG A 427 -26.31 -9.79 -2.36
C ARG A 427 -27.26 -10.82 -2.97
N THR A 428 -26.71 -11.92 -3.49
CA THR A 428 -27.48 -13.05 -4.01
C THR A 428 -28.16 -13.82 -2.89
N GLU A 429 -27.46 -14.04 -1.78
CA GLU A 429 -27.99 -14.77 -0.61
C GLU A 429 -28.94 -13.94 0.26
N SER A 430 -28.67 -12.63 0.40
CA SER A 430 -29.43 -11.71 1.24
C SER A 430 -29.24 -10.25 0.82
N ARG A 431 -30.15 -9.76 -0.04
CA ARG A 431 -30.18 -8.34 -0.43
C ARG A 431 -30.22 -7.37 0.77
N PRO A 432 -31.04 -7.59 1.81
CA PRO A 432 -31.08 -6.67 2.96
C PRO A 432 -29.73 -6.56 3.68
N ARG A 433 -29.03 -7.68 3.90
CA ARG A 433 -27.71 -7.68 4.54
C ARG A 433 -26.64 -7.03 3.66
N ALA A 434 -26.71 -7.22 2.34
CA ALA A 434 -25.79 -6.55 1.41
C ALA A 434 -25.99 -5.03 1.41
N THR A 435 -27.23 -4.56 1.43
CA THR A 435 -27.53 -3.12 1.57
C THR A 435 -27.05 -2.58 2.91
N GLN A 436 -27.32 -3.27 4.01
CA GLN A 436 -26.83 -2.88 5.34
C GLN A 436 -25.29 -2.75 5.36
N LEU A 437 -24.57 -3.73 4.81
CA LEU A 437 -23.11 -3.69 4.74
C LEU A 437 -22.62 -2.52 3.88
N GLN A 438 -23.31 -2.23 2.78
CA GLN A 438 -23.00 -1.09 1.92
C GLN A 438 -23.17 0.25 2.65
N ASP A 439 -24.25 0.39 3.42
CA ASP A 439 -24.50 1.59 4.22
C ASP A 439 -23.46 1.73 5.35
N GLU A 440 -23.14 0.62 6.04
CA GLU A 440 -22.12 0.57 7.10
C GLU A 440 -20.73 1.01 6.60
N VAL A 441 -20.29 0.47 5.46
CA VAL A 441 -18.98 0.82 4.88
C VAL A 441 -18.98 2.24 4.33
N SER A 442 -20.06 2.68 3.70
CA SER A 442 -20.18 4.05 3.18
C SER A 442 -20.24 5.12 4.29
N ALA A 443 -20.60 4.71 5.51
CA ALA A 443 -20.60 5.59 6.67
C ALA A 443 -19.20 5.83 7.25
N ILE A 444 -18.18 5.03 6.88
CA ILE A 444 -16.80 5.19 7.37
C ILE A 444 -16.21 6.48 6.79
N ILE A 445 -15.83 7.40 7.68
CA ILE A 445 -15.23 8.69 7.31
C ILE A 445 -13.74 8.78 7.63
N GLY A 446 -13.24 7.86 8.45
CA GLY A 446 -11.88 7.88 8.92
C GLY A 446 -11.47 6.58 9.56
N TYR A 447 -10.18 6.44 9.72
CA TYR A 447 -9.55 5.31 10.38
C TYR A 447 -8.40 5.82 11.24
N GLY A 448 -7.96 4.97 12.16
CA GLY A 448 -6.73 5.19 12.87
C GLY A 448 -6.11 3.87 13.30
N GLU A 449 -5.00 3.99 13.99
CA GLU A 449 -4.29 2.86 14.56
C GLU A 449 -3.80 3.19 15.98
N LEU A 450 -3.81 2.17 16.83
CA LEU A 450 -3.15 2.19 18.13
C LEU A 450 -1.75 1.63 17.96
N ILE A 451 -0.75 2.34 18.45
CA ILE A 451 0.65 1.93 18.44
C ILE A 451 1.12 1.84 19.89
N ASP A 452 1.68 0.70 20.28
CA ASP A 452 2.28 0.54 21.60
C ASP A 452 3.50 1.47 21.74
N ILE A 453 3.45 2.38 22.71
CA ILE A 453 4.53 3.30 23.10
C ILE A 453 4.96 3.07 24.55
N THR A 454 4.66 1.90 25.12
CA THR A 454 4.87 1.60 26.54
C THR A 454 6.31 1.85 26.95
N SER A 455 7.28 1.26 26.24
CA SER A 455 8.71 1.42 26.55
C SER A 455 9.21 2.87 26.40
N LEU A 456 8.60 3.67 25.51
CA LEU A 456 8.93 5.08 25.35
C LEU A 456 8.42 5.93 26.52
N VAL A 457 7.23 5.62 27.03
CA VAL A 457 6.68 6.34 28.20
C VAL A 457 7.39 5.88 29.47
N GLU A 458 7.67 4.59 29.63
CA GLU A 458 8.46 4.09 30.77
C GLU A 458 9.84 4.75 30.88
N SER A 459 10.51 5.03 29.75
CA SER A 459 11.81 5.70 29.75
C SER A 459 11.73 7.22 30.02
N ARG A 460 10.58 7.86 29.76
CA ARG A 460 10.35 9.29 30.09
C ARG A 460 10.04 9.51 31.58
N PHE A 461 9.50 8.51 32.26
CA PHE A 461 9.00 8.61 33.64
C PHE A 461 9.82 7.82 34.67
N ARG A 462 10.87 7.11 34.24
CA ARG A 462 11.97 6.61 35.09
C ARG A 462 13.10 7.61 35.09
#